data_AF-A0A2T2V078-F1
#
_entry.id   AF-A0A2T2V078-F1
#
_cell.length_a   1.000
_cell.length_b   1.000
_cell.length_c   1.000
_cell.angle_alpha   90.00
_cell.angle_beta   90.00
_cell.angle_gamma   90.00
#
_symmetry.space_group_name_H-M   'P 1'
#
loop_
_entity.id
_entity.type
_entity.pdbx_description
1 polymer ?
#
loop_
_entity_poly.entity_id
_entity_poly.type
_entity_poly.pdbx_seq_one_letter_code
_entity_poly.pdbx_strand_id
1 'polypeptide(L)'
;MEVPSMLLKQLYDYNSLHNTDGGDDVQFTVINRLSDASLTGISRVALDGETVAPEDIRLRTGDGQTLAPGDVSEEDPLAFAVQDTLDVVLEGHGPLDEGKHDLALSFASKPFGALTLEVEDAIRGEGEPKQRKIPRREGEDDYTVAAMQERQQFVRDFTDADPEHLFSPSFAPQEAQGNIEHYTGVAQVPLGFAGPLRMRGEEAEGEFLVPMATSEGTLVASYNRGIKVVNASGGVEAAVVADHMQRAPVFVFSSAREARDFTHWVDEHMDEIRAEAEATTSVGRLKFIDHYLSNQFAYLRFNYSTGDAAGQNMVGRATFAACSWIIDAYGEEHIDHFFLESNFATDKKASQVNVMRTRGKRVTAEITLEREALEQIMRVEPEVLDYHLRVATTGAFFSGADNNGAHSPNAITAMFIATGQDVANVAESSAGLLFSEMTPEGDLYISLTIPSLIVATHGGGTNLPTQRECLKVLGCYGPGHVRKLAEIIAGVALAGEVSLGSAISSSDWVSSHESYGRNR
;
A
#
# COMPACT_ATOMS: atom_id res chain seq x y z
N MET A 1 -26.94 2.73 13.73
CA MET A 1 -25.70 3.14 13.06
C MET A 1 -26.15 4.14 12.02
N GLU A 2 -26.08 5.43 12.34
CA GLU A 2 -26.35 6.47 11.35
C GLU A 2 -25.11 6.59 10.45
N VAL A 3 -25.29 6.50 9.13
CA VAL A 3 -24.17 6.63 8.19
C VAL A 3 -23.94 8.12 7.94
N PRO A 4 -22.71 8.65 8.15
CA PRO A 4 -22.41 10.06 7.91
C PRO A 4 -22.83 10.53 6.51
N SER A 5 -23.44 11.71 6.41
CA SER A 5 -23.98 12.25 5.15
C SER A 5 -22.94 12.36 4.03
N MET A 6 -21.67 12.64 4.37
CA MET A 6 -20.57 12.64 3.39
C MET A 6 -20.30 11.26 2.78
N LEU A 7 -20.45 10.17 3.54
CA LEU A 7 -20.29 8.80 3.05
C LEU A 7 -21.49 8.39 2.19
N LEU A 8 -22.70 8.88 2.51
CA LEU A 8 -23.89 8.62 1.71
C LEU A 8 -23.81 9.24 0.31
N LYS A 9 -23.26 10.46 0.19
CA LYS A 9 -23.00 11.07 -1.12
C LYS A 9 -22.04 10.26 -1.99
N GLN A 10 -21.14 9.48 -1.37
CA GLN A 10 -20.25 8.59 -2.13
C GLN A 10 -20.97 7.37 -2.70
N LEU A 11 -22.21 7.07 -2.31
CA LEU A 11 -22.98 6.02 -2.98
C LEU A 11 -23.40 6.43 -4.39
N TYR A 12 -23.47 7.71 -4.69
CA TYR A 12 -23.78 8.20 -6.03
C TYR A 12 -22.58 8.02 -6.98
N ASP A 13 -22.84 7.54 -8.20
CA ASP A 13 -21.82 7.52 -9.25
C ASP A 13 -21.76 8.84 -10.01
N TYR A 14 -20.61 9.52 -9.96
CA TYR A 14 -20.49 10.90 -10.37
C TYR A 14 -20.46 11.06 -11.90
N ASN A 15 -21.30 11.93 -12.45
CA ASN A 15 -21.66 12.02 -13.89
C ASN A 15 -22.42 10.80 -14.42
N SER A 16 -23.12 10.05 -13.57
CA SER A 16 -24.02 8.98 -14.04
C SER A 16 -25.37 9.50 -14.52
N LEU A 17 -25.75 10.74 -14.18
CA LEU A 17 -26.99 11.35 -14.64
C LEU A 17 -26.96 11.57 -16.16
N HIS A 18 -27.89 10.96 -16.88
CA HIS A 18 -28.05 11.15 -18.32
C HIS A 18 -29.50 10.92 -18.77
N ASN A 19 -29.85 11.50 -19.92
CA ASN A 19 -31.07 11.17 -20.66
C ASN A 19 -30.85 9.82 -21.38
N THR A 20 -31.80 8.90 -21.32
CA THR A 20 -31.68 7.58 -21.97
C THR A 20 -31.78 7.69 -23.49
N ASP A 21 -31.37 6.66 -24.24
CA ASP A 21 -31.34 6.65 -25.72
C ASP A 21 -32.72 6.93 -26.38
N GLY A 22 -33.83 6.85 -25.63
CA GLY A 22 -35.18 7.19 -26.08
C GLY A 22 -35.57 8.66 -25.84
N GLY A 23 -34.81 9.40 -25.03
CA GLY A 23 -35.02 10.81 -24.68
C GLY A 23 -36.12 11.07 -23.66
N ASP A 24 -37.07 10.16 -23.48
CA ASP A 24 -38.23 10.35 -22.60
C ASP A 24 -37.93 10.05 -21.10
N ASP A 25 -36.83 9.35 -20.80
CA ASP A 25 -36.47 8.94 -19.44
C ASP A 25 -35.12 9.50 -18.99
N VAL A 26 -34.95 9.58 -17.67
CA VAL A 26 -33.70 10.00 -17.01
C VAL A 26 -33.16 8.84 -16.19
N GLN A 27 -31.85 8.61 -16.22
CA GLN A 27 -31.19 7.59 -15.40
C GLN A 27 -30.03 8.19 -14.61
N PHE A 28 -29.85 7.71 -13.38
CA PHE A 28 -28.62 7.86 -12.62
C PHE A 28 -28.27 6.56 -11.89
N THR A 29 -27.02 6.42 -11.45
CA THR A 29 -26.51 5.17 -10.90
C THR A 29 -26.04 5.35 -9.45
N VAL A 30 -26.39 4.37 -8.62
CA VAL A 30 -25.91 4.24 -7.24
C VAL A 30 -25.02 3.01 -7.14
N ILE A 31 -23.88 3.13 -6.46
CA ILE A 31 -22.90 2.06 -6.24
C ILE A 31 -22.73 1.86 -4.74
N ASN A 32 -22.82 0.63 -4.27
CA ASN A 32 -22.50 0.36 -2.87
C ASN A 32 -20.99 0.52 -2.62
N ARG A 33 -20.60 1.58 -1.91
CA ARG A 33 -19.21 1.84 -1.48
C ARG A 33 -18.99 1.63 0.03
N LEU A 34 -19.99 1.14 0.75
CA LEU A 34 -19.95 0.95 2.20
C LEU A 34 -19.51 -0.48 2.55
N SER A 35 -20.44 -1.31 3.03
CA SER A 35 -20.26 -2.73 3.31
C SER A 35 -21.37 -3.53 2.63
N ASP A 36 -21.26 -4.85 2.63
CA ASP A 36 -22.36 -5.71 2.17
C ASP A 36 -23.64 -5.34 2.91
N ALA A 37 -24.68 -5.06 2.13
CA ALA A 37 -25.95 -4.54 2.62
C ALA A 37 -27.11 -5.25 1.93
N SER A 38 -28.30 -5.02 2.44
CA SER A 38 -29.54 -5.38 1.75
C SER A 38 -30.48 -4.19 1.81
N LEU A 39 -30.94 -3.73 0.66
CA LEU A 39 -31.96 -2.70 0.56
C LEU A 39 -33.30 -3.30 0.98
N THR A 40 -33.95 -2.66 1.94
CA THR A 40 -35.23 -3.11 2.54
C THR A 40 -36.37 -2.17 2.22
N GLY A 41 -36.15 -1.15 1.38
CA GLY A 41 -37.20 -0.29 0.85
C GLY A 41 -36.67 0.96 0.18
N ILE A 42 -37.35 1.43 -0.86
CA ILE A 42 -37.13 2.75 -1.45
C ILE A 42 -38.31 3.64 -1.08
N SER A 43 -38.05 4.72 -0.36
CA SER A 43 -39.09 5.57 0.22
C SER A 43 -39.32 6.88 -0.54
N ARG A 44 -38.30 7.41 -1.21
CA ARG A 44 -38.40 8.65 -2.00
C ARG A 44 -37.32 8.70 -3.07
N VAL A 45 -37.70 9.15 -4.26
CA VAL A 45 -36.77 9.67 -5.27
C VAL A 45 -37.23 11.08 -5.66
N ALA A 46 -36.31 12.02 -5.76
CA ALA A 46 -36.61 13.38 -6.17
C ALA A 46 -35.59 13.93 -7.16
N LEU A 47 -36.08 14.78 -8.06
CA LEU A 47 -35.34 15.45 -9.12
C LEU A 47 -35.70 16.94 -9.10
N ASP A 48 -34.70 17.82 -9.00
CA ASP A 48 -34.85 19.28 -8.87
C ASP A 48 -35.83 19.71 -7.77
N GLY A 49 -35.84 18.95 -6.67
CA GLY A 49 -36.72 19.16 -5.52
C GLY A 49 -38.12 18.56 -5.65
N GLU A 50 -38.52 18.10 -6.84
CA GLU A 50 -39.81 17.45 -7.08
C GLU A 50 -39.74 15.95 -6.81
N THR A 51 -40.70 15.40 -6.07
CA THR A 51 -40.73 13.97 -5.77
C THR A 51 -41.38 13.21 -6.92
N VAL A 52 -40.66 12.20 -7.43
CA VAL A 52 -41.12 11.34 -8.53
C VAL A 52 -42.12 10.31 -8.00
N ALA A 53 -43.19 10.05 -8.75
CA ALA A 53 -44.21 9.09 -8.36
C ALA A 53 -43.63 7.65 -8.41
N PRO A 54 -43.93 6.76 -7.43
CA PRO A 54 -43.37 5.40 -7.40
C PRO A 54 -43.63 4.58 -8.66
N GLU A 55 -44.75 4.81 -9.35
CA GLU A 55 -45.10 4.18 -10.62
C GLU A 55 -44.14 4.53 -11.78
N ASP A 56 -43.50 5.70 -11.72
CA ASP A 56 -42.60 6.24 -12.73
C ASP A 56 -41.13 5.89 -12.42
N ILE A 57 -40.87 5.06 -11.41
CA ILE A 57 -39.51 4.66 -11.01
C ILE A 57 -39.28 3.19 -11.38
N ARG A 58 -38.14 2.90 -12.00
CA ARG A 58 -37.59 1.55 -12.15
C ARG A 58 -36.21 1.47 -11.53
N LEU A 59 -35.95 0.36 -10.85
CA LEU A 59 -34.65 0.01 -10.30
C LEU A 59 -34.08 -1.11 -11.15
N ARG A 60 -32.90 -0.92 -11.75
CA ARG A 60 -32.22 -1.95 -12.53
C ARG A 60 -30.92 -2.34 -11.86
N THR A 61 -30.78 -3.61 -11.55
CA THR A 61 -29.59 -4.19 -10.92
C THR A 61 -28.53 -4.52 -11.97
N GLY A 62 -27.27 -4.62 -11.55
CA GLY A 62 -26.14 -4.94 -12.43
C GLY A 62 -26.25 -6.29 -13.17
N ASP A 63 -27.05 -7.23 -12.67
CA ASP A 63 -27.34 -8.52 -13.33
C ASP A 63 -28.53 -8.47 -14.32
N GLY A 64 -29.12 -7.28 -14.50
CA GLY A 64 -30.17 -7.01 -15.50
C GLY A 64 -31.60 -7.19 -15.00
N GLN A 65 -31.82 -7.48 -13.72
CA GLN A 65 -33.17 -7.50 -13.15
C GLN A 65 -33.74 -6.08 -13.09
N THR A 66 -35.05 -5.93 -13.36
CA THR A 66 -35.77 -4.66 -13.23
C THR A 66 -36.89 -4.81 -12.20
N LEU A 67 -36.95 -3.89 -11.25
CA LEU A 67 -37.84 -3.90 -10.09
C LEU A 67 -38.57 -2.56 -9.97
N ALA A 68 -39.79 -2.57 -9.43
CA ALA A 68 -40.44 -1.37 -8.93
C ALA A 68 -39.97 -1.08 -7.49
N PRO A 69 -40.05 0.18 -7.01
CA PRO A 69 -39.73 0.50 -5.62
C PRO A 69 -40.46 -0.36 -4.58
N GLY A 70 -41.70 -0.76 -4.88
CA GLY A 70 -42.53 -1.59 -4.01
C GLY A 70 -42.14 -3.07 -3.94
N ASP A 71 -41.30 -3.55 -4.86
CA ASP A 71 -40.80 -4.93 -4.84
C ASP A 71 -39.66 -5.12 -3.82
N VAL A 72 -39.04 -4.01 -3.37
CA VAL A 72 -37.98 -4.03 -2.36
C VAL A 72 -38.59 -3.74 -1.00
N SER A 73 -38.54 -4.71 -0.07
CA SER A 73 -39.17 -4.59 1.25
C SER A 73 -38.38 -5.31 2.35
N GLU A 74 -38.84 -5.24 3.60
CA GLU A 74 -38.24 -6.05 4.68
C GLU A 74 -38.48 -7.56 4.49
N GLU A 75 -39.58 -7.94 3.82
CA GLU A 75 -39.94 -9.34 3.55
C GLU A 75 -39.22 -9.90 2.33
N ASP A 76 -38.89 -9.03 1.36
CA ASP A 76 -38.13 -9.35 0.15
C ASP A 76 -37.03 -8.29 -0.09
N PRO A 77 -35.90 -8.39 0.64
CA PRO A 77 -34.83 -7.40 0.55
C PRO A 77 -33.95 -7.64 -0.68
N LEU A 78 -33.57 -6.57 -1.37
CA LEU A 78 -32.63 -6.63 -2.48
C LEU A 78 -31.20 -6.67 -1.95
N ALA A 79 -30.45 -7.74 -2.28
CA ALA A 79 -29.03 -7.82 -1.96
C ALA A 79 -28.27 -6.70 -2.68
N PHE A 80 -27.39 -6.02 -1.95
CA PHE A 80 -26.59 -4.92 -2.47
C PHE A 80 -25.20 -5.03 -1.86
N ALA A 81 -24.37 -5.92 -2.41
CA ALA A 81 -23.00 -6.15 -1.95
C ALA A 81 -22.07 -4.99 -2.34
N VAL A 82 -20.88 -4.92 -1.74
CA VAL A 82 -19.91 -3.87 -2.10
C VAL A 82 -19.55 -3.96 -3.59
N GLN A 83 -19.54 -2.81 -4.28
CA GLN A 83 -19.41 -2.64 -5.74
C GLN A 83 -20.63 -2.99 -6.59
N ASP A 84 -21.73 -3.48 -6.01
CA ASP A 84 -22.97 -3.65 -6.76
C ASP A 84 -23.51 -2.28 -7.20
N THR A 85 -24.10 -2.26 -8.39
CA THR A 85 -24.71 -1.07 -8.99
C THR A 85 -26.23 -1.20 -9.04
N LEU A 86 -26.89 -0.07 -8.85
CA LEU A 86 -28.34 0.09 -8.97
C LEU A 86 -28.61 1.33 -9.82
N ASP A 87 -29.09 1.10 -11.03
CA ASP A 87 -29.58 2.18 -11.90
C ASP A 87 -30.99 2.55 -11.47
N VAL A 88 -31.21 3.84 -11.21
CA VAL A 88 -32.53 4.41 -10.92
C VAL A 88 -33.00 5.14 -12.18
N VAL A 89 -34.03 4.60 -12.82
CA VAL A 89 -34.63 5.15 -14.03
C VAL A 89 -35.93 5.85 -13.66
N LEU A 90 -36.07 7.10 -14.09
CA LEU A 90 -37.24 7.96 -13.93
C LEU A 90 -37.96 8.04 -15.28
N GLU A 91 -38.99 7.22 -15.45
CA GLU A 91 -39.77 7.10 -16.68
C GLU A 91 -40.59 8.37 -16.92
N GLY A 92 -40.51 8.96 -18.12
CA GLY A 92 -41.28 10.16 -18.48
C GLY A 92 -40.81 11.48 -17.84
N HIS A 93 -39.65 11.47 -17.18
CA HIS A 93 -39.01 12.66 -16.59
C HIS A 93 -37.87 13.24 -17.45
N GLY A 94 -37.68 12.71 -18.66
CA GLY A 94 -36.74 13.24 -19.65
C GLY A 94 -37.42 14.01 -20.80
N PRO A 95 -36.63 14.68 -21.66
CA PRO A 95 -35.21 14.93 -21.47
C PRO A 95 -35.00 16.09 -20.50
N LEU A 96 -34.02 15.96 -19.63
CA LEU A 96 -33.51 17.06 -18.83
C LEU A 96 -32.60 17.98 -19.67
N ASP A 97 -32.67 19.28 -19.39
CA ASP A 97 -31.86 20.31 -20.02
C ASP A 97 -30.37 20.15 -19.68
N GLU A 98 -29.47 20.71 -20.50
CA GLU A 98 -28.06 20.80 -20.13
C GLU A 98 -27.89 21.74 -18.93
N GLY A 99 -27.21 21.26 -17.89
CA GLY A 99 -27.09 22.01 -16.66
C GLY A 99 -26.97 21.11 -15.44
N LYS A 100 -26.99 21.74 -14.26
CA LYS A 100 -26.95 21.05 -12.97
C LYS A 100 -28.37 20.71 -12.53
N HIS A 101 -28.52 19.51 -11.99
CA HIS A 101 -29.77 18.99 -11.43
C HIS A 101 -29.53 18.44 -10.03
N ASP A 102 -30.48 18.67 -9.14
CA ASP A 102 -30.47 18.15 -7.78
C ASP A 102 -31.18 16.79 -7.75
N LEU A 103 -30.53 15.78 -7.18
CA LEU A 103 -31.06 14.43 -7.02
C LEU A 103 -31.13 14.07 -5.54
N ALA A 104 -32.23 13.44 -5.12
CA ALA A 104 -32.35 12.86 -3.79
C ALA A 104 -32.90 11.43 -3.87
N LEU A 105 -32.30 10.51 -3.11
CA LEU A 105 -32.77 9.14 -2.95
C LEU A 105 -32.81 8.79 -1.46
N SER A 106 -33.99 8.46 -0.96
CA SER A 106 -34.22 7.98 0.41
C SER A 106 -34.60 6.51 0.39
N PHE A 107 -33.85 5.68 1.11
CA PHE A 107 -34.00 4.23 1.14
C PHE A 107 -33.73 3.66 2.53
N ALA A 108 -34.21 2.45 2.80
CA ALA A 108 -33.87 1.69 4.00
C ALA A 108 -32.94 0.54 3.63
N SER A 109 -31.98 0.21 4.50
CA SER A 109 -31.09 -0.92 4.31
C SER A 109 -30.74 -1.61 5.63
N LYS A 110 -30.34 -2.87 5.58
CA LYS A 110 -29.66 -3.55 6.68
C LYS A 110 -28.16 -3.61 6.38
N PRO A 111 -27.28 -3.28 7.34
CA PRO A 111 -27.57 -2.98 8.76
C PRO A 111 -27.90 -1.50 9.06
N PHE A 112 -27.93 -0.61 8.07
CA PHE A 112 -27.81 0.84 8.30
C PHE A 112 -29.12 1.60 8.62
N GLY A 113 -30.29 0.98 8.50
CA GLY A 113 -31.58 1.64 8.68
C GLY A 113 -31.94 2.57 7.52
N ALA A 114 -32.70 3.63 7.82
CA ALA A 114 -33.14 4.62 6.84
C ALA A 114 -32.02 5.63 6.52
N LEU A 115 -31.79 5.85 5.23
CA LEU A 115 -30.72 6.66 4.67
C LEU A 115 -31.29 7.59 3.60
N THR A 116 -30.71 8.79 3.47
CA THR A 116 -31.01 9.71 2.37
C THR A 116 -29.70 10.24 1.81
N LEU A 117 -29.51 10.10 0.50
CA LEU A 117 -28.45 10.78 -0.23
C LEU A 117 -29.05 11.94 -1.04
N GLU A 118 -28.36 13.07 -1.03
CA GLU A 118 -28.69 14.27 -1.81
C GLU A 118 -27.42 14.74 -2.54
N VAL A 119 -27.48 14.83 -3.86
CA VAL A 119 -26.34 15.14 -4.73
C VAL A 119 -26.76 16.10 -5.85
N GLU A 120 -25.79 16.82 -6.39
CA GLU A 120 -25.96 17.64 -7.60
C GLU A 120 -25.11 16.99 -8.70
N ASP A 121 -25.69 16.73 -9.87
CA ASP A 121 -24.97 16.26 -11.06
C ASP A 121 -25.35 17.07 -12.29
N ALA A 122 -24.64 16.92 -13.40
CA ALA A 122 -24.87 17.72 -14.59
C ALA A 122 -25.01 16.91 -15.89
N ILE A 123 -26.04 17.23 -16.67
CA ILE A 123 -26.18 16.74 -18.04
C ILE A 123 -25.36 17.62 -18.99
N ARG A 124 -24.57 16.96 -19.84
CA ARG A 124 -23.71 17.57 -20.85
C ARG A 124 -24.24 17.27 -22.25
N GLY A 125 -24.18 18.23 -23.17
CA GLY A 125 -24.68 18.09 -24.54
C GLY A 125 -23.97 17.05 -25.41
N GLU A 126 -24.70 16.49 -26.37
CA GLU A 126 -24.27 15.43 -27.32
C GLU A 126 -23.15 15.84 -28.32
N GLY A 127 -22.53 17.01 -28.15
CA GLY A 127 -21.50 17.55 -29.05
C GLY A 127 -20.05 17.31 -28.62
N GLU A 128 -19.80 16.81 -27.41
CA GLU A 128 -18.42 16.50 -27.00
C GLU A 128 -17.96 15.19 -27.68
N PRO A 129 -16.80 15.18 -28.36
CA PRO A 129 -16.29 13.96 -28.95
C PRO A 129 -16.15 12.91 -27.84
N LYS A 130 -16.76 11.73 -28.01
CA LYS A 130 -16.59 10.58 -27.08
C LYS A 130 -15.11 10.49 -26.74
N GLN A 131 -14.77 10.80 -25.49
CA GLN A 131 -13.39 10.80 -25.05
C GLN A 131 -12.79 9.45 -25.42
N ARG A 132 -11.60 9.45 -26.04
CA ARG A 132 -10.86 8.20 -26.30
C ARG A 132 -10.49 7.60 -24.94
N LYS A 133 -11.27 6.63 -24.48
CA LYS A 133 -11.06 5.91 -23.23
C LYS A 133 -10.27 4.64 -23.49
N ILE A 134 -9.47 4.25 -22.52
CA ILE A 134 -8.80 2.94 -22.52
C ILE A 134 -9.89 1.86 -22.48
N PRO A 135 -9.82 0.82 -23.33
CA PRO A 135 -10.80 -0.26 -23.31
C PRO A 135 -10.89 -0.95 -21.95
N ARG A 136 -12.13 -1.12 -21.48
CA ARG A 136 -12.49 -1.80 -20.23
C ARG A 136 -13.79 -2.55 -20.46
N ARG A 137 -13.85 -3.81 -20.01
CA ARG A 137 -15.06 -4.64 -20.09
C ARG A 137 -15.81 -4.57 -18.77
N GLU A 138 -16.82 -3.71 -18.72
CA GLU A 138 -17.71 -3.59 -17.57
C GLU A 138 -18.66 -4.80 -17.51
N GLY A 139 -18.87 -5.36 -16.30
CA GLY A 139 -19.73 -6.53 -16.11
C GLY A 139 -19.15 -7.87 -16.60
N GLU A 140 -17.93 -7.90 -17.15
CA GLU A 140 -17.25 -9.11 -17.63
C GLU A 140 -15.85 -9.28 -17.01
N ASP A 141 -15.19 -10.42 -17.28
CA ASP A 141 -13.79 -10.64 -16.92
C ASP A 141 -12.85 -9.76 -17.77
N ASP A 142 -12.36 -8.69 -17.14
CA ASP A 142 -11.47 -7.68 -17.73
C ASP A 142 -9.98 -8.11 -17.77
N TYR A 143 -9.69 -9.35 -17.36
CA TYR A 143 -8.36 -9.98 -17.35
C TYR A 143 -8.28 -11.17 -18.32
N THR A 144 -9.09 -11.18 -19.37
CA THR A 144 -8.93 -12.14 -20.47
C THR A 144 -7.82 -11.74 -21.44
N VAL A 145 -7.32 -12.70 -22.23
CA VAL A 145 -6.37 -12.42 -23.33
C VAL A 145 -6.97 -11.44 -24.34
N ALA A 146 -8.27 -11.54 -24.61
CA ALA A 146 -8.97 -10.63 -25.52
C ALA A 146 -9.00 -9.19 -24.98
N ALA A 147 -9.33 -9.00 -23.70
CA ALA A 147 -9.32 -7.68 -23.06
C ALA A 147 -7.90 -7.05 -23.08
N MET A 148 -6.87 -7.84 -22.79
CA MET A 148 -5.48 -7.39 -22.91
C MET A 148 -5.15 -6.98 -24.36
N GLN A 149 -5.48 -7.81 -25.35
CA GLN A 149 -5.22 -7.52 -26.77
C GLN A 149 -5.95 -6.27 -27.27
N GLU A 150 -7.17 -6.03 -26.80
CA GLU A 150 -7.95 -4.83 -27.09
C GLU A 150 -7.24 -3.56 -26.60
N ARG A 151 -6.68 -3.59 -25.38
CA ARG A 151 -5.86 -2.49 -24.86
C ARG A 151 -4.54 -2.33 -25.60
N GLN A 152 -3.88 -3.43 -25.98
CA GLN A 152 -2.67 -3.38 -26.80
C GLN A 152 -2.95 -2.76 -28.17
N GLN A 153 -4.08 -3.11 -28.79
CA GLN A 153 -4.50 -2.50 -30.05
C GLN A 153 -4.79 -1.01 -29.86
N PHE A 154 -5.46 -0.63 -28.77
CA PHE A 154 -5.65 0.78 -28.43
C PHE A 154 -4.33 1.54 -28.31
N VAL A 155 -3.30 0.97 -27.68
CA VAL A 155 -1.96 1.59 -27.60
C VAL A 155 -1.37 1.78 -28.99
N ARG A 156 -1.47 0.78 -29.88
CA ARG A 156 -1.01 0.90 -31.27
C ARG A 156 -1.73 2.02 -32.01
N ASP A 157 -3.06 2.03 -31.94
CA ASP A 157 -3.89 3.02 -32.63
C ASP A 157 -3.69 4.44 -32.08
N PHE A 158 -3.34 4.56 -30.80
CA PHE A 158 -3.12 5.85 -30.15
C PHE A 158 -1.72 6.42 -30.40
N THR A 159 -0.69 5.58 -30.52
CA THR A 159 0.72 6.01 -30.52
C THR A 159 1.49 5.73 -31.81
N ASP A 160 0.91 4.98 -32.75
CA ASP A 160 1.57 4.39 -33.93
C ASP A 160 2.78 3.48 -33.58
N ALA A 161 3.00 3.18 -32.30
CA ALA A 161 4.06 2.28 -31.84
C ALA A 161 3.54 0.83 -31.78
N ASP A 162 4.41 -0.14 -32.09
CA ASP A 162 4.13 -1.57 -31.91
C ASP A 162 5.16 -2.24 -30.98
N PRO A 163 4.98 -2.12 -29.65
CA PRO A 163 5.87 -2.73 -28.67
C PRO A 163 5.88 -4.27 -28.73
N GLU A 164 7.06 -4.88 -28.91
CA GLU A 164 7.21 -6.35 -28.89
C GLU A 164 7.28 -6.92 -27.47
N HIS A 165 8.25 -6.47 -26.67
CA HIS A 165 8.52 -7.04 -25.34
C HIS A 165 7.47 -6.65 -24.29
N LEU A 166 6.94 -5.43 -24.36
CA LEU A 166 5.88 -4.96 -23.46
C LEU A 166 4.66 -5.89 -23.54
N PHE A 167 4.30 -6.32 -24.76
CA PHE A 167 3.11 -7.11 -25.03
C PHE A 167 3.31 -8.63 -24.94
N SER A 168 4.49 -9.06 -24.45
CA SER A 168 4.89 -10.47 -24.37
C SER A 168 5.11 -10.92 -22.92
N PRO A 169 4.07 -10.97 -22.07
CA PRO A 169 4.19 -11.49 -20.72
C PRO A 169 4.44 -13.00 -20.72
N SER A 170 5.17 -13.49 -19.71
CA SER A 170 5.46 -14.93 -19.53
C SER A 170 4.35 -15.70 -18.81
N PHE A 171 3.27 -15.04 -18.41
CA PHE A 171 2.15 -15.60 -17.67
C PHE A 171 0.80 -15.06 -18.15
N ALA A 172 -0.28 -15.76 -17.81
CA ALA A 172 -1.62 -15.41 -18.24
C ALA A 172 -2.12 -14.11 -17.57
N PRO A 173 -2.89 -13.25 -18.26
CA PRO A 173 -3.37 -11.98 -17.70
C PRO A 173 -4.14 -12.11 -16.38
N GLN A 174 -4.82 -13.23 -16.15
CA GLN A 174 -5.53 -13.54 -14.90
C GLN A 174 -4.61 -13.55 -13.67
N GLU A 175 -3.34 -13.92 -13.82
CA GLU A 175 -2.37 -13.93 -12.71
C GLU A 175 -2.01 -12.51 -12.23
N ALA A 176 -2.34 -11.46 -13.01
CA ALA A 176 -2.16 -10.06 -12.61
C ALA A 176 -3.41 -9.46 -11.94
N GLN A 177 -4.50 -10.23 -11.83
CA GLN A 177 -5.74 -9.75 -11.23
C GLN A 177 -5.53 -9.34 -9.77
N GLY A 178 -5.93 -8.12 -9.43
CA GLY A 178 -5.73 -7.53 -8.10
C GLY A 178 -4.33 -6.95 -7.87
N ASN A 179 -3.46 -6.95 -8.88
CA ASN A 179 -2.16 -6.29 -8.83
C ASN A 179 -2.07 -5.04 -9.71
N ILE A 180 -2.87 -4.95 -10.77
CA ILE A 180 -2.86 -3.82 -11.70
C ILE A 180 -4.16 -3.75 -12.49
N GLU A 181 -4.66 -2.54 -12.73
CA GLU A 181 -5.81 -2.28 -13.60
C GLU A 181 -5.38 -2.11 -15.06
N HIS A 182 -6.32 -2.26 -15.99
CA HIS A 182 -6.06 -2.07 -17.43
C HIS A 182 -4.83 -2.85 -17.94
N TYR A 183 -4.67 -4.10 -17.49
CA TYR A 183 -3.50 -4.91 -17.80
C TYR A 183 -3.25 -4.98 -19.31
N THR A 184 -2.07 -4.51 -19.72
CA THR A 184 -1.70 -4.35 -21.13
C THR A 184 -0.39 -5.07 -21.47
N GLY A 185 0.44 -5.38 -20.47
CA GLY A 185 1.78 -5.92 -20.68
C GLY A 185 2.67 -5.90 -19.44
N VAL A 186 3.99 -6.03 -19.64
CA VAL A 186 5.01 -6.11 -18.59
C VAL A 186 6.25 -5.27 -18.91
N ALA A 187 6.88 -4.69 -17.88
CA ALA A 187 8.10 -3.87 -18.06
C ALA A 187 9.40 -4.68 -18.24
N GLN A 188 9.49 -5.87 -17.64
CA GLN A 188 10.67 -6.76 -17.61
C GLN A 188 11.94 -6.11 -17.02
N VAL A 189 12.28 -6.47 -15.78
CA VAL A 189 13.51 -6.00 -15.10
C VAL A 189 14.54 -7.14 -15.05
N PRO A 190 15.82 -6.91 -15.41
CA PRO A 190 16.86 -7.94 -15.31
C PRO A 190 17.00 -8.47 -13.88
N LEU A 191 17.18 -9.79 -13.73
CA LEU A 191 17.31 -10.47 -12.45
C LEU A 191 18.66 -11.20 -12.38
N GLY A 192 19.42 -10.95 -11.30
CA GLY A 192 20.63 -11.68 -10.95
C GLY A 192 20.52 -12.33 -9.57
N PHE A 193 21.50 -13.17 -9.23
CA PHE A 193 21.63 -13.76 -7.89
C PHE A 193 22.96 -13.35 -7.24
N ALA A 194 22.91 -13.01 -5.96
CA ALA A 194 24.09 -12.81 -5.11
C ALA A 194 24.12 -13.88 -4.01
N GLY A 195 25.30 -14.39 -3.66
CA GLY A 195 25.47 -15.31 -2.54
C GLY A 195 26.29 -16.58 -2.84
N PRO A 196 26.16 -17.62 -2.00
CA PRO A 196 25.22 -17.73 -0.88
C PRO A 196 25.58 -16.79 0.28
N LEU A 197 24.59 -16.14 0.90
CA LEU A 197 24.75 -15.40 2.16
C LEU A 197 24.53 -16.34 3.34
N ARG A 198 25.51 -16.41 4.25
CA ARG A 198 25.38 -17.17 5.50
C ARG A 198 24.73 -16.28 6.57
N MET A 199 23.53 -16.66 6.99
CA MET A 199 22.77 -16.02 8.07
C MET A 199 22.79 -16.87 9.34
N ARG A 200 22.80 -16.17 10.48
CA ARG A 200 22.65 -16.66 11.85
C ARG A 200 21.61 -15.82 12.58
N GLY A 201 20.46 -15.62 11.94
CA GLY A 201 19.34 -14.88 12.52
C GLY A 201 18.45 -15.77 13.40
N GLU A 202 17.48 -15.15 14.08
CA GLU A 202 16.49 -15.88 14.88
C GLU A 202 15.53 -16.70 14.00
N GLU A 203 15.26 -16.21 12.79
CA GLU A 203 14.29 -16.80 11.84
C GLU A 203 14.96 -17.25 10.53
N ALA A 204 16.10 -16.65 10.18
CA ALA A 204 16.93 -16.98 9.03
C ALA A 204 18.26 -17.62 9.47
N GLU A 205 18.28 -18.95 9.59
CA GLU A 205 19.51 -19.72 9.83
C GLU A 205 19.90 -20.53 8.57
N GLY A 206 21.14 -20.37 8.11
CA GLY A 206 21.69 -21.14 6.97
C GLY A 206 22.21 -20.27 5.82
N GLU A 207 22.26 -20.86 4.63
CA GLU A 207 22.79 -20.23 3.41
C GLU A 207 21.68 -19.88 2.42
N PHE A 208 21.71 -18.66 1.87
CA PHE A 208 20.66 -18.13 0.99
C PHE A 208 21.22 -17.57 -0.31
N LEU A 209 20.68 -18.01 -1.45
CA LEU A 209 20.91 -17.34 -2.75
C LEU A 209 19.88 -16.24 -2.93
N VAL A 210 20.37 -15.02 -3.14
CA VAL A 210 19.57 -13.80 -3.04
C VAL A 210 19.20 -13.30 -4.43
N PRO A 211 17.91 -13.34 -4.83
CA PRO A 211 17.47 -12.76 -6.09
C PRO A 211 17.46 -11.23 -6.00
N MET A 212 18.01 -10.56 -7.01
CA MET A 212 18.10 -9.10 -7.09
C MET A 212 17.69 -8.65 -8.50
N ALA A 213 16.59 -7.91 -8.60
CA ALA A 213 16.11 -7.36 -9.86
C ALA A 213 16.57 -5.89 -10.00
N THR A 214 17.40 -5.59 -10.99
CA THR A 214 17.95 -4.24 -11.17
C THR A 214 18.42 -3.98 -12.60
N SER A 215 18.45 -2.70 -12.98
CA SER A 215 19.13 -2.19 -14.17
C SER A 215 20.45 -1.47 -13.85
N GLU A 216 20.83 -1.36 -12.58
CA GLU A 216 22.08 -0.75 -12.16
C GLU A 216 23.25 -1.74 -12.34
N GLY A 217 24.17 -1.37 -13.24
CA GLY A 217 25.39 -2.15 -13.47
C GLY A 217 26.23 -2.29 -12.20
N THR A 218 26.93 -3.41 -12.05
CA THR A 218 27.77 -3.76 -10.86
C THR A 218 27.07 -3.98 -9.54
N LEU A 219 25.78 -3.65 -9.40
CA LEU A 219 25.05 -3.81 -8.13
C LEU A 219 25.16 -5.25 -7.60
N VAL A 220 24.67 -6.23 -8.36
CA VAL A 220 24.67 -7.65 -7.94
C VAL A 220 26.09 -8.14 -7.62
N ALA A 221 27.08 -7.72 -8.41
CA ALA A 221 28.48 -8.09 -8.19
C ALA A 221 29.04 -7.48 -6.88
N SER A 222 28.68 -6.23 -6.57
CA SER A 222 29.09 -5.56 -5.33
C SER A 222 28.49 -6.25 -4.11
N TYR A 223 27.19 -6.55 -4.12
CA TYR A 223 26.54 -7.31 -3.05
C TYR A 223 27.14 -8.72 -2.91
N ASN A 224 27.45 -9.40 -4.02
CA ASN A 224 28.11 -10.70 -3.99
C ASN A 224 29.52 -10.62 -3.36
N ARG A 225 30.28 -9.56 -3.63
CA ARG A 225 31.58 -9.31 -2.97
C ARG A 225 31.42 -9.02 -1.48
N GLY A 226 30.41 -8.25 -1.11
CA GLY A 226 30.00 -8.02 0.28
C GLY A 226 29.70 -9.31 1.01
N ILE A 227 28.88 -10.17 0.39
CA ILE A 227 28.53 -11.48 0.94
C ILE A 227 29.78 -12.35 1.15
N LYS A 228 30.74 -12.29 0.22
CA LYS A 228 32.00 -13.02 0.35
C LYS A 228 32.78 -12.62 1.62
N VAL A 229 32.89 -11.32 1.94
CA VAL A 229 33.66 -10.89 3.12
C VAL A 229 32.92 -11.21 4.42
N VAL A 230 31.60 -10.99 4.49
CA VAL A 230 30.83 -11.32 5.70
C VAL A 230 30.84 -12.83 5.98
N ASN A 231 30.80 -13.67 4.94
CA ASN A 231 30.91 -15.13 5.11
C ASN A 231 32.30 -15.56 5.58
N ALA A 232 33.36 -14.89 5.10
CA ALA A 232 34.72 -15.15 5.55
C ALA A 232 34.88 -14.87 7.05
N SER A 233 34.10 -13.92 7.59
CA SER A 233 34.02 -13.60 9.02
C SER A 233 32.89 -14.32 9.76
N GLY A 234 32.39 -15.43 9.22
CA GLY A 234 31.48 -16.34 9.93
C GLY A 234 29.98 -16.19 9.63
N GLY A 235 29.58 -15.19 8.86
CA GLY A 235 28.17 -14.91 8.51
C GLY A 235 27.53 -13.83 9.38
N VAL A 236 26.34 -13.38 8.96
CA VAL A 236 25.64 -12.23 9.56
C VAL A 236 24.62 -12.70 10.60
N GLU A 237 24.63 -12.07 11.78
CA GLU A 237 23.60 -12.22 12.81
C GLU A 237 22.49 -11.19 12.58
N ALA A 238 21.23 -11.54 12.85
CA ALA A 238 20.12 -10.62 12.68
C ALA A 238 18.95 -10.92 13.62
N ALA A 239 18.21 -9.87 14.00
CA ALA A 239 17.02 -9.98 14.83
C ALA A 239 15.96 -8.95 14.47
N VAL A 240 14.69 -9.35 14.52
CA VAL A 240 13.53 -8.46 14.36
C VAL A 240 13.06 -7.95 15.72
N VAL A 241 13.31 -6.67 16.00
CA VAL A 241 13.08 -6.04 17.31
C VAL A 241 11.65 -5.52 17.48
N ALA A 242 10.99 -5.11 16.40
CA ALA A 242 9.61 -4.63 16.44
C ALA A 242 8.86 -4.92 15.13
N ASP A 243 7.54 -5.08 15.22
CA ASP A 243 6.67 -5.43 14.10
C ASP A 243 5.29 -4.79 14.25
N HIS A 244 5.11 -3.64 13.59
CA HIS A 244 3.88 -2.86 13.65
C HIS A 244 3.57 -2.22 12.31
N MET A 245 2.38 -2.43 11.78
CA MET A 245 1.84 -1.65 10.66
C MET A 245 0.80 -0.65 11.18
N GLN A 246 0.79 0.56 10.62
CA GLN A 246 0.00 1.67 11.13
C GLN A 246 -0.97 2.26 10.13
N ARG A 247 -2.07 2.80 10.68
CA ARG A 247 -2.91 3.84 10.11
C ARG A 247 -3.02 4.97 11.13
N ALA A 248 -3.01 6.22 10.68
CA ALA A 248 -3.06 7.36 11.57
C ALA A 248 -4.20 8.33 11.19
N PRO A 249 -5.41 8.15 11.75
CA PRO A 249 -6.46 9.15 11.68
C PRO A 249 -6.15 10.39 12.51
N VAL A 250 -6.87 11.47 12.19
CA VAL A 250 -6.90 12.71 12.97
C VAL A 250 -8.34 13.13 13.24
N PHE A 251 -8.59 13.52 14.49
CA PHE A 251 -9.84 14.10 14.97
C PHE A 251 -9.59 15.58 15.30
N VAL A 252 -10.51 16.44 14.89
CA VAL A 252 -10.45 17.90 15.07
C VAL A 252 -11.58 18.33 16.00
N PHE A 253 -11.25 19.17 16.98
CA PHE A 253 -12.16 19.62 18.04
C PHE A 253 -12.28 21.14 18.05
N SER A 254 -13.19 21.69 18.87
CA SER A 254 -13.32 23.15 18.97
C SER A 254 -12.16 23.78 19.77
N SER A 255 -11.47 22.98 20.61
CA SER A 255 -10.36 23.46 21.43
C SER A 255 -9.29 22.39 21.71
N ALA A 256 -8.07 22.84 22.00
CA ALA A 256 -6.96 21.97 22.41
C ALA A 256 -7.25 21.17 23.70
N ARG A 257 -8.15 21.66 24.56
CA ARG A 257 -8.55 20.94 25.78
C ARG A 257 -9.44 19.75 25.46
N GLU A 258 -10.40 19.93 24.56
CA GLU A 258 -11.25 18.84 24.07
C GLU A 258 -10.43 17.77 23.36
N ALA A 259 -9.49 18.16 22.50
CA ALA A 259 -8.59 17.19 21.85
C ALA A 259 -7.80 16.36 22.86
N ARG A 260 -7.31 16.97 23.94
CA ARG A 260 -6.65 16.25 25.05
C ARG A 260 -7.63 15.33 25.78
N ASP A 261 -8.80 15.85 26.15
CA ASP A 261 -9.79 15.08 26.92
C ASP A 261 -10.29 13.87 26.12
N PHE A 262 -10.42 14.02 24.80
CA PHE A 262 -10.66 12.91 23.87
C PHE A 262 -9.58 11.83 23.93
N THR A 263 -8.28 12.18 23.99
CA THR A 263 -7.22 11.16 24.11
C THR A 263 -7.30 10.37 25.42
N HIS A 264 -7.72 11.00 26.53
CA HIS A 264 -7.97 10.28 27.78
C HIS A 264 -9.17 9.32 27.64
N TRP A 265 -10.24 9.78 26.99
CA TRP A 265 -11.39 8.94 26.70
C TRP A 265 -11.01 7.73 25.83
N VAL A 266 -10.16 7.92 24.81
CA VAL A 266 -9.64 6.83 23.98
C VAL A 266 -8.87 5.82 24.83
N ASP A 267 -8.01 6.28 25.74
CA ASP A 267 -7.27 5.41 26.66
C ASP A 267 -8.20 4.59 27.58
N GLU A 268 -9.30 5.20 28.06
CA GLU A 268 -10.31 4.54 28.90
C GLU A 268 -11.13 3.47 28.15
N HIS A 269 -11.26 3.58 26.82
CA HIS A 269 -12.08 2.70 25.97
C HIS A 269 -11.24 1.85 25.00
N MET A 270 -9.95 1.64 25.30
CA MET A 270 -9.03 0.90 24.43
C MET A 270 -9.47 -0.54 24.14
N ASP A 271 -10.20 -1.18 25.04
CA ASP A 271 -10.64 -2.57 24.88
C ASP A 271 -11.82 -2.68 23.90
N GLU A 272 -12.76 -1.75 23.95
CA GLU A 272 -13.86 -1.62 23.00
C GLU A 272 -13.34 -1.26 21.61
N ILE A 273 -12.44 -0.27 21.53
CA ILE A 273 -11.79 0.12 20.26
C ILE A 273 -11.06 -1.08 19.63
N ARG A 274 -10.38 -1.88 20.45
CA ARG A 274 -9.72 -3.11 19.99
C ARG A 274 -10.72 -4.12 19.45
N ALA A 275 -11.84 -4.33 20.14
CA ALA A 275 -12.87 -5.27 19.70
C ALA A 275 -13.42 -4.91 18.31
N GLU A 276 -13.73 -3.63 18.08
CA GLU A 276 -14.25 -3.13 16.80
C GLU A 276 -13.22 -3.23 15.67
N ALA A 277 -11.96 -2.85 15.94
CA ALA A 277 -10.90 -2.96 14.94
C ALA A 277 -10.67 -4.42 14.53
N GLU A 278 -10.55 -5.32 15.51
CA GLU A 278 -10.24 -6.74 15.29
C GLU A 278 -11.41 -7.55 14.71
N ALA A 279 -12.66 -7.08 14.84
CA ALA A 279 -13.81 -7.71 14.19
C ALA A 279 -13.70 -7.74 12.65
N THR A 280 -12.90 -6.83 12.07
CA THR A 280 -12.71 -6.71 10.62
C THR A 280 -11.65 -7.65 10.03
N THR A 281 -10.92 -8.39 10.87
CA THR A 281 -9.75 -9.16 10.44
C THR A 281 -9.53 -10.42 11.28
N SER A 282 -9.19 -11.53 10.63
CA SER A 282 -8.89 -12.79 11.32
C SER A 282 -7.45 -12.86 11.85
N VAL A 283 -6.55 -12.00 11.36
CA VAL A 283 -5.10 -12.05 11.65
C VAL A 283 -4.57 -10.78 12.31
N GLY A 284 -5.22 -9.64 12.06
CA GLY A 284 -4.80 -8.35 12.60
C GLY A 284 -5.08 -8.26 14.10
N ARG A 285 -4.16 -7.68 14.88
CA ARG A 285 -4.37 -7.38 16.30
C ARG A 285 -3.94 -5.96 16.61
N LEU A 286 -4.83 -5.17 17.22
CA LEU A 286 -4.52 -3.80 17.65
C LEU A 286 -3.70 -3.87 18.93
N LYS A 287 -2.43 -3.46 18.86
CA LYS A 287 -1.50 -3.51 19.99
C LYS A 287 -1.72 -2.33 20.92
N PHE A 288 -1.63 -1.13 20.36
CA PHE A 288 -1.77 0.14 21.09
C PHE A 288 -2.04 1.28 20.10
N ILE A 289 -2.45 2.43 20.63
CA ILE A 289 -2.61 3.68 19.91
C ILE A 289 -1.63 4.68 20.51
N ASP A 290 -0.77 5.30 19.70
CA ASP A 290 -0.01 6.48 20.15
C ASP A 290 -0.84 7.74 19.88
N HIS A 291 -0.84 8.67 20.83
CA HIS A 291 -1.51 9.96 20.72
C HIS A 291 -0.49 11.07 20.44
N TYR A 292 -0.79 11.91 19.46
CA TYR A 292 -0.04 13.14 19.20
C TYR A 292 -1.03 14.30 19.11
N LEU A 293 -0.80 15.35 19.89
CA LEU A 293 -1.67 16.51 19.95
C LEU A 293 -0.98 17.72 19.32
N SER A 294 -1.72 18.48 18.53
CA SER A 294 -1.28 19.79 18.03
C SER A 294 -2.49 20.67 17.77
N ASN A 295 -2.50 21.90 18.30
CA ASN A 295 -3.68 22.77 18.27
C ASN A 295 -4.91 22.04 18.85
N GLN A 296 -6.04 22.08 18.15
CA GLN A 296 -7.26 21.32 18.42
C GLN A 296 -7.30 19.93 17.76
N PHE A 297 -6.16 19.38 17.33
CA PHE A 297 -6.08 18.11 16.62
C PHE A 297 -5.56 17.00 17.53
N ALA A 298 -6.22 15.84 17.46
CA ALA A 298 -5.74 14.58 18.04
C ALA A 298 -5.43 13.59 16.93
N TYR A 299 -4.13 13.35 16.70
CA TYR A 299 -3.64 12.31 15.82
C TYR A 299 -3.55 11.01 16.61
N LEU A 300 -4.24 9.98 16.16
CA LEU A 300 -4.21 8.66 16.76
C LEU A 300 -3.46 7.72 15.83
N ARG A 301 -2.28 7.26 16.20
CA ARG A 301 -1.50 6.31 15.38
C ARG A 301 -1.80 4.90 15.88
N PHE A 302 -2.68 4.20 15.18
CA PHE A 302 -3.07 2.83 15.51
C PHE A 302 -1.96 1.86 15.08
N ASN A 303 -1.47 1.03 16.00
CA ASN A 303 -0.37 0.09 15.75
C ASN A 303 -0.88 -1.36 15.78
N TYR A 304 -0.80 -2.06 14.65
CA TYR A 304 -1.28 -3.44 14.50
C TYR A 304 -0.14 -4.43 14.24
N SER A 305 -0.29 -5.67 14.70
CA SER A 305 0.39 -6.81 14.06
C SER A 305 -0.45 -7.33 12.89
N THR A 306 0.19 -7.76 11.80
CA THR A 306 -0.51 -8.10 10.54
C THR A 306 -0.22 -9.52 10.01
N GLY A 307 0.39 -10.38 10.84
CA GLY A 307 0.90 -11.67 10.38
C GLY A 307 1.99 -11.49 9.32
N ASP A 308 1.88 -12.22 8.21
CA ASP A 308 2.86 -12.20 7.11
C ASP A 308 2.51 -11.28 5.93
N ALA A 309 1.38 -10.59 6.01
CA ALA A 309 1.01 -9.56 5.05
C ALA A 309 1.68 -8.23 5.42
N ALA A 310 1.97 -7.40 4.41
CA ALA A 310 2.39 -6.00 4.63
C ALA A 310 1.32 -5.23 5.42
N GLY A 311 0.04 -5.51 5.14
CA GLY A 311 -1.08 -5.16 6.01
C GLY A 311 -1.67 -3.76 5.85
N GLN A 312 -1.18 -2.92 4.93
CA GLN A 312 -1.69 -1.55 4.72
C GLN A 312 -3.21 -1.48 4.51
N ASN A 313 -3.78 -2.35 3.68
CA ASN A 313 -5.23 -2.40 3.41
C ASN A 313 -6.01 -2.91 4.63
N MET A 314 -5.47 -3.91 5.32
CA MET A 314 -6.07 -4.50 6.51
C MET A 314 -6.17 -3.46 7.65
N VAL A 315 -5.08 -2.77 7.96
CA VAL A 315 -5.07 -1.77 9.03
C VAL A 315 -5.92 -0.56 8.68
N GLY A 316 -6.06 -0.20 7.40
CA GLY A 316 -6.96 0.85 6.96
C GLY A 316 -8.42 0.52 7.28
N ARG A 317 -8.86 -0.69 6.94
CA ARG A 317 -10.22 -1.19 7.23
C ARG A 317 -10.50 -1.31 8.73
N ALA A 318 -9.56 -1.90 9.47
CA ALA A 318 -9.69 -2.07 10.92
C ALA A 318 -9.78 -0.72 11.64
N THR A 319 -8.93 0.23 11.23
CA THR A 319 -8.95 1.58 11.83
C THR A 319 -10.22 2.34 11.44
N PHE A 320 -10.73 2.16 10.22
CA PHE A 320 -12.00 2.76 9.83
C PHE A 320 -13.16 2.26 10.72
N ALA A 321 -13.28 0.95 10.93
CA ALA A 321 -14.32 0.38 11.80
C ALA A 321 -14.19 0.90 13.25
N ALA A 322 -12.99 0.87 13.82
CA ALA A 322 -12.75 1.43 15.15
C ALA A 322 -13.07 2.92 15.24
N CYS A 323 -12.70 3.72 14.24
CA CYS A 323 -13.00 5.15 14.24
C CYS A 323 -14.48 5.44 14.08
N SER A 324 -15.21 4.67 13.28
CA SER A 324 -16.68 4.78 13.19
C SER A 324 -17.32 4.56 14.56
N TRP A 325 -16.88 3.52 15.29
CA TRP A 325 -17.35 3.30 16.66
C TRP A 325 -16.95 4.43 17.61
N ILE A 326 -15.71 4.95 17.53
CA ILE A 326 -15.26 6.08 18.35
C ILE A 326 -16.16 7.30 18.14
N ILE A 327 -16.50 7.62 16.89
CA ILE A 327 -17.38 8.75 16.56
C ILE A 327 -18.76 8.55 17.19
N ASP A 328 -19.34 7.36 17.03
CA ASP A 328 -20.66 7.03 17.58
C ASP A 328 -20.68 7.06 19.12
N ALA A 329 -19.63 6.51 19.76
CA ALA A 329 -19.57 6.34 21.21
C ALA A 329 -19.13 7.61 21.94
N TYR A 330 -18.28 8.44 21.33
CA TYR A 330 -17.86 9.72 21.90
C TYR A 330 -18.90 10.83 21.67
N GLY A 331 -19.64 10.78 20.56
CA GLY A 331 -20.64 11.77 20.14
C GLY A 331 -20.12 12.63 18.98
N GLU A 332 -20.76 12.54 17.82
CA GLU A 332 -20.41 13.30 16.61
C GLU A 332 -20.47 14.81 16.85
N GLU A 333 -21.38 15.27 17.72
CA GLU A 333 -21.52 16.69 18.08
C GLU A 333 -20.28 17.28 18.78
N HIS A 334 -19.38 16.44 19.27
CA HIS A 334 -18.13 16.83 19.91
C HIS A 334 -16.93 16.83 18.96
N ILE A 335 -17.08 16.36 17.72
CA ILE A 335 -16.00 16.23 16.74
C ILE A 335 -16.30 17.12 15.54
N ASP A 336 -15.50 18.17 15.33
CA ASP A 336 -15.70 19.10 14.21
C ASP A 336 -15.37 18.42 12.87
N HIS A 337 -14.25 17.68 12.81
CA HIS A 337 -13.81 16.95 11.61
C HIS A 337 -13.08 15.65 11.93
N PHE A 338 -13.14 14.70 11.00
CA PHE A 338 -12.42 13.44 11.03
C PHE A 338 -11.79 13.13 9.67
N PHE A 339 -10.54 12.66 9.69
CA PHE A 339 -9.86 12.12 8.51
C PHE A 339 -9.15 10.81 8.86
N LEU A 340 -9.35 9.77 8.06
CA LEU A 340 -8.79 8.43 8.32
C LEU A 340 -7.25 8.36 8.18
N GLU A 341 -6.66 9.24 7.37
CA GLU A 341 -5.21 9.35 7.18
C GLU A 341 -4.76 10.80 7.25
N SER A 342 -3.74 11.06 8.07
CA SER A 342 -3.26 12.40 8.39
C SER A 342 -1.79 12.65 8.00
N ASN A 343 -1.23 11.81 7.14
CA ASN A 343 0.21 11.67 6.85
C ASN A 343 1.08 11.22 8.05
N PHE A 344 0.48 10.85 9.18
CA PHE A 344 1.20 10.53 10.41
C PHE A 344 1.46 9.02 10.59
N ALA A 345 0.99 8.18 9.67
CA ALA A 345 1.26 6.74 9.71
C ALA A 345 2.77 6.42 9.73
N THR A 346 3.67 6.98 8.91
CA THR A 346 3.55 7.76 7.67
C THR A 346 3.73 6.80 6.49
N ASP A 347 2.85 6.79 5.49
CA ASP A 347 2.93 5.84 4.35
C ASP A 347 3.59 6.44 3.11
N LYS A 348 4.58 5.74 2.55
CA LYS A 348 5.32 6.05 1.32
C LYS A 348 6.09 7.38 1.33
N LYS A 349 6.51 7.84 2.51
CA LYS A 349 7.38 9.02 2.69
C LYS A 349 8.41 8.78 3.80
N ALA A 350 9.60 9.35 3.65
CA ALA A 350 10.60 9.40 4.72
C ALA A 350 10.00 10.11 5.95
N SER A 351 10.20 9.55 7.14
CA SER A 351 9.53 10.03 8.35
C SER A 351 10.26 9.69 9.63
N GLN A 352 10.50 10.70 10.46
CA GLN A 352 11.17 10.54 11.76
C GLN A 352 10.34 9.70 12.75
N VAL A 353 8.99 9.72 12.65
CA VAL A 353 8.16 8.86 13.50
C VAL A 353 8.34 7.39 13.14
N ASN A 354 8.52 7.06 11.85
CA ASN A 354 8.82 5.69 11.43
C ASN A 354 10.20 5.24 11.92
N VAL A 355 11.20 6.13 11.90
CA VAL A 355 12.53 5.85 12.47
C VAL A 355 12.46 5.59 13.98
N MET A 356 11.70 6.40 14.72
CA MET A 356 11.62 6.27 16.18
C MET A 356 10.70 5.12 16.63
N ARG A 357 9.49 5.06 16.09
CA ARG A 357 8.39 4.18 16.55
C ARG A 357 8.07 3.01 15.60
N THR A 358 8.96 2.72 14.64
CA THR A 358 8.83 1.64 13.65
C THR A 358 7.61 1.76 12.75
N ARG A 359 7.74 1.23 11.53
CA ARG A 359 6.63 0.92 10.62
C ARG A 359 7.01 -0.27 9.76
N GLY A 360 6.20 -1.31 9.75
CA GLY A 360 6.63 -2.64 9.34
C GLY A 360 7.55 -3.27 10.40
N LYS A 361 8.71 -3.74 9.97
CA LYS A 361 9.71 -4.43 10.79
C LYS A 361 10.86 -3.49 11.15
N ARG A 362 11.26 -3.49 12.42
CA ARG A 362 12.59 -3.00 12.83
C ARG A 362 13.51 -4.20 12.91
N VAL A 363 14.51 -4.23 12.05
CA VAL A 363 15.46 -5.34 11.98
C VAL A 363 16.88 -4.80 12.08
N THR A 364 17.70 -5.47 12.88
CA THR A 364 19.13 -5.18 13.01
C THR A 364 19.90 -6.38 12.49
N ALA A 365 20.84 -6.13 11.59
CA ALA A 365 21.83 -7.11 11.14
C ALA A 365 23.21 -6.65 11.59
N GLU A 366 24.04 -7.56 12.07
CA GLU A 366 25.36 -7.24 12.62
C GLU A 366 26.39 -8.35 12.38
N ILE A 367 27.66 -7.95 12.39
CA ILE A 367 28.80 -8.85 12.24
C ILE A 367 30.09 -8.18 12.75
N THR A 368 31.02 -8.99 13.25
CA THR A 368 32.43 -8.59 13.42
C THR A 368 33.24 -9.08 12.24
N LEU A 369 33.74 -8.16 11.43
CA LEU A 369 34.58 -8.44 10.27
C LEU A 369 36.04 -8.62 10.68
N GLU A 370 36.57 -9.79 10.39
CA GLU A 370 37.99 -10.10 10.58
C GLU A 370 38.86 -9.19 9.71
N ARG A 371 39.92 -8.62 10.30
CA ARG A 371 40.89 -7.78 9.60
C ARG A 371 41.40 -8.43 8.32
N GLU A 372 41.83 -9.68 8.42
CA GLU A 372 42.41 -10.41 7.28
C GLU A 372 41.41 -10.53 6.12
N ALA A 373 40.13 -10.75 6.43
CA ALA A 373 39.08 -10.83 5.41
C ALA A 373 38.88 -9.48 4.70
N LEU A 374 38.86 -8.37 5.45
CA LEU A 374 38.76 -7.02 4.90
C LEU A 374 39.97 -6.66 4.03
N GLU A 375 41.18 -6.90 4.51
CA GLU A 375 42.41 -6.61 3.76
C GLU A 375 42.50 -7.44 2.48
N GLN A 376 42.19 -8.75 2.53
CA GLN A 376 42.34 -9.64 1.38
C GLN A 376 41.24 -9.50 0.33
N ILE A 377 39.98 -9.36 0.77
CA ILE A 377 38.82 -9.36 -0.13
C ILE A 377 38.45 -7.94 -0.54
N MET A 378 38.46 -7.02 0.42
CA MET A 378 38.02 -5.64 0.24
C MET A 378 39.16 -4.65 0.00
N ARG A 379 40.41 -5.05 0.29
CA ARG A 379 41.62 -4.23 0.10
C ARG A 379 41.57 -2.92 0.89
N VAL A 380 41.03 -2.99 2.11
CA VAL A 380 40.93 -1.86 3.02
C VAL A 380 41.28 -2.30 4.44
N GLU A 381 41.98 -1.44 5.15
CA GLU A 381 42.24 -1.60 6.58
C GLU A 381 40.96 -1.28 7.39
N PRO A 382 40.60 -2.09 8.40
CA PRO A 382 39.48 -1.83 9.31
C PRO A 382 39.38 -0.38 9.82
N GLU A 383 40.50 0.21 10.23
CA GLU A 383 40.55 1.57 10.77
C GLU A 383 40.17 2.63 9.75
N VAL A 384 40.55 2.43 8.48
CA VAL A 384 40.23 3.37 7.41
C VAL A 384 38.73 3.33 7.12
N LEU A 385 38.15 2.13 7.12
CA LEU A 385 36.71 1.95 6.93
C LEU A 385 35.91 2.56 8.10
N ASP A 386 36.28 2.26 9.36
CA ASP A 386 35.64 2.86 10.54
C ASP A 386 35.70 4.39 10.51
N TYR A 387 36.88 4.94 10.24
CA TYR A 387 37.06 6.38 10.15
C TYR A 387 36.19 7.00 9.05
N HIS A 388 36.11 6.37 7.88
CA HIS A 388 35.25 6.83 6.80
C HIS A 388 33.76 6.79 7.19
N LEU A 389 33.28 5.73 7.85
CA LEU A 389 31.88 5.62 8.29
C LEU A 389 31.51 6.73 9.30
N ARG A 390 32.44 7.11 10.19
CA ARG A 390 32.24 8.25 11.11
C ARG A 390 32.18 9.59 10.38
N VAL A 391 33.02 9.78 9.35
CA VAL A 391 32.96 10.96 8.48
C VAL A 391 31.63 11.01 7.71
N ALA A 392 31.21 9.90 7.12
CA ALA A 392 29.95 9.77 6.38
C ALA A 392 28.74 10.06 7.28
N THR A 393 28.76 9.57 8.52
CA THR A 393 27.72 9.87 9.52
C THR A 393 27.59 11.36 9.78
N THR A 394 28.71 12.07 9.94
CA THR A 394 28.70 13.54 10.08
C THR A 394 28.09 14.21 8.84
N GLY A 395 28.42 13.70 7.64
CA GLY A 395 27.83 14.16 6.38
C GLY A 395 26.31 13.95 6.31
N ALA A 396 25.82 12.79 6.72
CA ALA A 396 24.39 12.46 6.76
C ALA A 396 23.61 13.39 7.71
N PHE A 397 24.18 13.70 8.88
CA PHE A 397 23.60 14.68 9.79
C PHE A 397 23.51 16.08 9.16
N PHE A 398 24.56 16.52 8.47
CA PHE A 398 24.55 17.83 7.80
C PHE A 398 23.53 17.90 6.65
N SER A 399 23.32 16.82 5.92
CA SER A 399 22.37 16.77 4.80
C SER A 399 20.92 16.54 5.24
N GLY A 400 20.70 16.13 6.49
CA GLY A 400 19.37 15.73 6.98
C GLY A 400 18.90 14.38 6.44
N ALA A 401 19.83 13.52 6.01
CA ALA A 401 19.50 12.16 5.56
C ALA A 401 19.02 11.30 6.74
N ASP A 402 18.01 10.47 6.52
CA ASP A 402 17.50 9.47 7.46
C ASP A 402 18.23 8.11 7.34
N ASN A 403 19.31 8.10 6.56
CA ASN A 403 20.22 6.98 6.39
C ASN A 403 21.66 7.50 6.36
N ASN A 404 22.51 6.97 7.24
CA ASN A 404 23.94 7.30 7.28
C ASN A 404 24.85 6.27 6.59
N GLY A 405 24.28 5.20 6.05
CA GLY A 405 24.94 4.25 5.16
C GLY A 405 25.10 4.80 3.75
N ALA A 406 25.76 4.02 2.91
CA ALA A 406 26.11 4.39 1.55
C ALA A 406 25.01 4.06 0.54
N HIS A 407 24.39 2.86 0.62
CA HIS A 407 23.45 2.40 -0.43
C HIS A 407 22.52 1.24 -0.02
N SER A 408 22.17 1.04 1.24
CA SER A 408 21.17 0.04 1.64
C SER A 408 19.86 0.10 0.83
N PRO A 409 19.37 1.26 0.34
CA PRO A 409 18.19 1.30 -0.54
C PRO A 409 18.35 0.52 -1.85
N ASN A 410 19.57 0.33 -2.36
CA ASN A 410 19.82 -0.44 -3.59
C ASN A 410 19.47 -1.93 -3.39
N ALA A 411 19.89 -2.53 -2.28
CA ALA A 411 19.55 -3.92 -1.93
C ALA A 411 18.04 -4.07 -1.73
N ILE A 412 17.47 -3.17 -0.93
CA ILE A 412 16.05 -3.20 -0.56
C ILE A 412 15.21 -3.09 -1.84
N THR A 413 15.49 -2.13 -2.71
CA THR A 413 14.77 -1.96 -3.98
C THR A 413 14.90 -3.18 -4.89
N ALA A 414 16.13 -3.69 -5.07
CA ALA A 414 16.36 -4.82 -5.96
C ALA A 414 15.67 -6.11 -5.47
N MET A 415 15.68 -6.35 -4.16
CA MET A 415 14.96 -7.47 -3.55
C MET A 415 13.44 -7.24 -3.55
N PHE A 416 12.97 -5.99 -3.37
CA PHE A 416 11.55 -5.65 -3.40
C PHE A 416 10.93 -5.97 -4.76
N ILE A 417 11.57 -5.54 -5.84
CA ILE A 417 11.14 -5.86 -7.21
C ILE A 417 11.18 -7.37 -7.45
N ALA A 418 12.26 -8.04 -7.04
CA ALA A 418 12.44 -9.47 -7.25
C ALA A 418 11.41 -10.31 -6.48
N THR A 419 10.98 -9.87 -5.29
CA THR A 419 10.12 -10.66 -4.39
C THR A 419 8.68 -10.16 -4.28
N GLY A 420 8.30 -9.14 -5.07
CA GLY A 420 6.91 -8.69 -5.19
C GLY A 420 6.43 -7.85 -4.01
N GLN A 421 7.34 -7.11 -3.40
CA GLN A 421 7.02 -6.12 -2.38
C GLN A 421 6.49 -4.84 -3.03
N ASP A 422 5.84 -3.98 -2.25
CA ASP A 422 5.46 -2.64 -2.71
C ASP A 422 6.72 -1.75 -2.77
N VAL A 423 7.23 -1.54 -3.99
CA VAL A 423 8.47 -0.78 -4.24
C VAL A 423 8.34 0.68 -3.78
N ALA A 424 7.14 1.25 -3.70
CA ALA A 424 6.98 2.60 -3.16
C ALA A 424 7.29 2.68 -1.65
N ASN A 425 7.23 1.56 -0.92
CA ASN A 425 7.67 1.53 0.48
C ASN A 425 9.19 1.63 0.66
N VAL A 426 9.98 1.63 -0.42
CA VAL A 426 11.40 2.02 -0.35
C VAL A 426 11.55 3.41 0.25
N ALA A 427 10.61 4.34 0.03
CA ALA A 427 10.63 5.68 0.62
C ALA A 427 10.64 5.69 2.16
N GLU A 428 10.31 4.57 2.80
CA GLU A 428 10.34 4.39 4.26
C GLU A 428 11.38 3.34 4.67
N SER A 429 11.48 2.27 3.90
CA SER A 429 12.39 1.16 4.16
C SER A 429 13.85 1.54 3.90
N SER A 430 14.10 2.64 3.17
CA SER A 430 15.43 3.19 2.95
C SER A 430 16.07 3.81 4.18
N ALA A 431 15.32 4.10 5.25
CA ALA A 431 15.89 4.60 6.49
C ALA A 431 16.89 3.57 7.06
N GLY A 432 18.03 4.05 7.57
CA GLY A 432 19.13 3.16 7.94
C GLY A 432 20.02 3.75 9.02
N LEU A 433 20.30 2.96 10.05
CA LEU A 433 21.24 3.32 11.10
C LEU A 433 22.42 2.35 11.03
N LEU A 434 23.48 2.77 10.35
CA LEU A 434 24.74 2.06 10.25
C LEU A 434 25.66 2.50 11.40
N PHE A 435 26.24 1.54 12.10
CA PHE A 435 27.18 1.78 13.19
C PHE A 435 28.40 0.89 13.04
N SER A 436 29.58 1.41 13.36
CA SER A 436 30.83 0.66 13.38
C SER A 436 31.66 0.98 14.62
N GLU A 437 32.45 0.00 15.06
CA GLU A 437 33.41 0.15 16.14
C GLU A 437 34.60 -0.80 15.95
N MET A 438 35.82 -0.30 16.23
CA MET A 438 37.02 -1.13 16.28
C MET A 438 37.01 -2.01 17.53
N THR A 439 37.17 -3.31 17.35
CA THR A 439 37.36 -4.26 18.46
C THR A 439 38.77 -4.14 19.05
N PRO A 440 38.99 -4.56 20.32
CA PRO A 440 40.31 -4.62 20.92
C PRO A 440 41.33 -5.48 20.14
N GLU A 441 40.84 -6.50 19.43
CA GLU A 441 41.63 -7.43 18.61
C GLU A 441 42.03 -6.82 17.25
N GLY A 442 41.50 -5.66 16.90
CA GLY A 442 41.78 -4.97 15.64
C GLY A 442 40.85 -5.35 14.48
N ASP A 443 39.79 -6.11 14.74
CA ASP A 443 38.69 -6.38 13.83
C ASP A 443 37.64 -5.25 13.86
N LEU A 444 36.69 -5.25 12.91
CA LEU A 444 35.65 -4.23 12.80
C LEU A 444 34.27 -4.80 13.12
N TYR A 445 33.67 -4.38 14.23
CA TYR A 445 32.24 -4.58 14.44
C TYR A 445 31.45 -3.61 13.56
N ILE A 446 30.44 -4.10 12.86
CA ILE A 446 29.52 -3.28 12.05
C ILE A 446 28.09 -3.81 12.14
N SER A 447 27.12 -2.89 12.23
CA SER A 447 25.70 -3.21 12.26
C SER A 447 24.88 -2.24 11.42
N LEU A 448 23.80 -2.73 10.83
CA LEU A 448 22.79 -1.95 10.13
C LEU A 448 21.43 -2.23 10.77
N THR A 449 20.80 -1.18 11.31
CA THR A 449 19.40 -1.24 11.73
C THR A 449 18.52 -0.56 10.68
N ILE A 450 17.56 -1.31 10.13
CA ILE A 450 16.50 -0.78 9.28
C ILE A 450 15.26 -0.60 10.18
N PRO A 451 14.88 0.64 10.55
CA PRO A 451 13.86 0.86 11.57
C PRO A 451 12.42 0.68 11.06
N SER A 452 12.22 0.73 9.74
CA SER A 452 10.91 0.76 9.10
C SER A 452 10.84 -0.06 7.81
N LEU A 453 11.25 -1.33 7.87
CA LEU A 453 11.23 -2.26 6.74
C LEU A 453 9.83 -2.83 6.51
N ILE A 454 9.20 -2.49 5.38
CA ILE A 454 7.86 -2.99 5.04
C ILE A 454 7.98 -4.12 4.03
N VAL A 455 7.69 -5.34 4.48
CA VAL A 455 7.80 -6.56 3.67
C VAL A 455 6.65 -7.51 3.95
N ALA A 456 6.39 -8.38 3.00
CA ALA A 456 5.38 -9.42 3.02
C ALA A 456 5.89 -10.70 2.35
N THR A 457 5.39 -11.83 2.81
CA THR A 457 5.57 -13.14 2.15
C THR A 457 4.25 -13.73 1.66
N HIS A 458 3.17 -12.97 1.86
CA HIS A 458 1.81 -13.33 1.46
C HIS A 458 1.00 -12.09 1.04
N GLY A 459 0.25 -12.21 -0.06
CA GLY A 459 -0.61 -11.15 -0.59
C GLY A 459 0.11 -10.14 -1.49
N GLY A 460 -0.65 -9.27 -2.16
CA GLY A 460 -0.10 -8.26 -3.07
C GLY A 460 0.72 -8.89 -4.21
N GLY A 461 1.86 -8.28 -4.55
CA GLY A 461 2.74 -8.73 -5.63
C GLY A 461 3.48 -10.04 -5.35
N THR A 462 3.46 -10.57 -4.12
CA THR A 462 4.16 -11.81 -3.75
C THR A 462 3.61 -13.06 -4.45
N ASN A 463 2.39 -12.98 -4.99
CA ASN A 463 1.74 -14.05 -5.73
C ASN A 463 2.02 -14.01 -7.24
N LEU A 464 2.56 -12.90 -7.76
CA LEU A 464 2.93 -12.81 -9.17
C LEU A 464 3.96 -13.91 -9.51
N PRO A 465 3.91 -14.51 -10.71
CA PRO A 465 4.61 -15.77 -10.97
C PRO A 465 6.12 -15.72 -10.69
N THR A 466 6.84 -14.72 -11.20
CA THR A 466 8.30 -14.60 -11.02
C THR A 466 8.68 -14.19 -9.60
N GLN A 467 7.88 -13.34 -8.97
CA GLN A 467 8.07 -12.90 -7.58
C GLN A 467 7.91 -14.07 -6.59
N ARG A 468 6.88 -14.90 -6.81
CA ARG A 468 6.65 -16.13 -6.05
C ARG A 468 7.81 -17.11 -6.18
N GLU A 469 8.37 -17.27 -7.37
CA GLU A 469 9.56 -18.11 -7.58
C GLU A 469 10.77 -17.59 -6.80
N CYS A 470 11.02 -16.28 -6.82
CA CYS A 470 12.09 -15.66 -6.05
C CYS A 470 11.92 -15.87 -4.54
N LEU A 471 10.70 -15.71 -4.01
CA LEU A 471 10.40 -16.01 -2.60
C LEU A 471 10.60 -17.50 -2.26
N LYS A 472 10.28 -18.42 -3.19
CA LYS A 472 10.54 -19.86 -3.01
C LYS A 472 12.04 -20.17 -2.99
N VAL A 473 12.84 -19.53 -3.84
CA VAL A 473 14.31 -19.68 -3.82
C VAL A 473 14.89 -19.27 -2.46
N LEU A 474 14.36 -18.20 -1.86
CA LEU A 474 14.73 -17.76 -0.51
C LEU A 474 14.14 -18.64 0.61
N GLY A 475 13.24 -19.57 0.30
CA GLY A 475 12.47 -20.32 1.29
C GLY A 475 11.63 -19.41 2.18
N CYS A 476 11.04 -18.37 1.59
CA CYS A 476 10.27 -17.32 2.25
C CYS A 476 8.87 -17.12 1.63
N TYR A 477 8.33 -18.07 0.86
CA TYR A 477 7.00 -17.92 0.27
C TYR A 477 5.90 -18.43 1.21
N GLY A 478 4.90 -17.59 1.51
CA GLY A 478 3.72 -17.95 2.31
C GLY A 478 3.79 -17.49 3.77
N PRO A 479 2.79 -17.86 4.58
CA PRO A 479 2.72 -17.54 6.01
C PRO A 479 3.87 -18.13 6.83
N GLY A 480 4.27 -17.47 7.92
CA GLY A 480 5.34 -17.87 8.83
C GLY A 480 6.76 -17.51 8.37
N HIS A 481 6.92 -16.59 7.41
CA HIS A 481 8.20 -16.32 6.76
C HIS A 481 8.59 -14.85 6.66
N VAL A 482 7.72 -13.91 7.05
CA VAL A 482 7.99 -12.48 6.88
C VAL A 482 9.20 -11.99 7.68
N ARG A 483 9.43 -12.54 8.87
CA ARG A 483 10.58 -12.16 9.72
C ARG A 483 11.89 -12.71 9.17
N LYS A 484 11.87 -13.95 8.68
CA LYS A 484 12.99 -14.55 7.94
C LYS A 484 13.37 -13.71 6.73
N LEU A 485 12.39 -13.25 5.94
CA LEU A 485 12.65 -12.35 4.81
C LEU A 485 13.26 -11.01 5.26
N ALA A 486 12.76 -10.44 6.36
CA ALA A 486 13.29 -9.19 6.92
C ALA A 486 14.77 -9.32 7.35
N GLU A 487 15.13 -10.41 8.03
CA GLU A 487 16.51 -10.72 8.41
C GLU A 487 17.43 -10.89 7.19
N ILE A 488 16.99 -11.64 6.17
CA ILE A 488 17.76 -11.82 4.94
C ILE A 488 18.00 -10.47 4.24
N ILE A 489 16.97 -9.63 4.11
CA ILE A 489 17.10 -8.30 3.50
C ILE A 489 18.10 -7.44 4.26
N ALA A 490 18.03 -7.42 5.60
CA ALA A 490 18.96 -6.67 6.43
C ALA A 490 20.41 -7.18 6.28
N GLY A 491 20.61 -8.50 6.26
CA GLY A 491 21.94 -9.09 6.06
C GLY A 491 22.53 -8.80 4.68
N VAL A 492 21.72 -8.84 3.62
CA VAL A 492 22.15 -8.45 2.27
C VAL A 492 22.49 -6.97 2.21
N ALA A 493 21.65 -6.12 2.80
CA ALA A 493 21.90 -4.68 2.86
C ALA A 493 23.22 -4.37 3.59
N LEU A 494 23.46 -5.00 4.75
CA LEU A 494 24.73 -4.87 5.49
C LEU A 494 25.94 -5.31 4.66
N ALA A 495 25.85 -6.46 3.98
CA ALA A 495 26.92 -6.94 3.10
C ALA A 495 27.23 -5.92 1.99
N GLY A 496 26.20 -5.30 1.42
CA GLY A 496 26.34 -4.21 0.46
C GLY A 496 27.06 -2.99 1.04
N GLU A 497 26.65 -2.55 2.23
CA GLU A 497 27.26 -1.43 2.95
C GLU A 497 28.76 -1.63 3.14
N VAL A 498 29.17 -2.83 3.57
CA VAL A 498 30.58 -3.20 3.69
C VAL A 498 31.29 -3.09 2.34
N SER A 499 30.74 -3.68 1.27
CA SER A 499 31.37 -3.64 -0.05
C SER A 499 31.55 -2.21 -0.58
N LEU A 500 30.51 -1.38 -0.57
CA LEU A 500 30.60 -0.03 -1.11
C LEU A 500 31.45 0.87 -0.20
N GLY A 501 31.26 0.80 1.11
CA GLY A 501 32.07 1.51 2.09
C GLY A 501 33.56 1.22 1.90
N SER A 502 33.93 -0.05 1.73
CA SER A 502 35.32 -0.43 1.44
C SER A 502 35.83 0.12 0.11
N ALA A 503 35.03 0.07 -0.97
CA ALA A 503 35.45 0.56 -2.29
C ALA A 503 35.72 2.08 -2.31
N ILE A 504 34.92 2.85 -1.56
CA ILE A 504 35.13 4.30 -1.40
C ILE A 504 36.39 4.55 -0.57
N SER A 505 36.56 3.78 0.51
CA SER A 505 37.66 3.92 1.47
C SER A 505 39.03 3.54 0.88
N SER A 506 39.08 2.55 -0.02
CA SER A 506 40.33 2.09 -0.66
C SER A 506 40.81 2.96 -1.83
N SER A 507 40.10 4.04 -2.18
CA SER A 507 40.31 4.84 -3.40
C SER A 507 40.13 4.07 -4.73
N ASP A 508 39.59 2.85 -4.71
CA ASP A 508 39.34 2.02 -5.91
C ASP A 508 38.06 2.43 -6.69
N TRP A 509 37.25 3.33 -6.14
CA TRP A 509 35.90 3.67 -6.63
C TRP A 509 35.84 4.10 -8.11
N VAL A 510 36.84 4.83 -8.60
CA VAL A 510 36.82 5.39 -9.97
C VAL A 510 37.00 4.31 -11.06
N SER A 511 37.68 3.20 -10.77
CA SER A 511 38.05 2.20 -11.78
C SER A 511 36.94 1.19 -12.12
N SER A 512 36.09 0.84 -11.15
CA SER A 512 35.07 -0.21 -11.28
C SER A 512 33.81 0.28 -11.98
N HIS A 513 33.34 1.50 -11.67
CA HIS A 513 32.22 2.13 -12.35
C HIS A 513 32.51 2.43 -13.83
N GLU A 514 33.75 2.82 -14.17
CA GLU A 514 34.13 3.06 -15.57
C GLU A 514 34.19 1.78 -16.42
N SER A 515 34.56 0.64 -15.81
CA SER A 515 34.77 -0.63 -16.53
C SER A 515 33.49 -1.44 -16.77
N TYR A 516 32.53 -1.37 -15.83
CA TYR A 516 31.32 -2.22 -15.84
C TYR A 516 30.00 -1.43 -15.82
N GLY A 517 30.02 -0.15 -15.46
CA GLY A 517 28.81 0.70 -15.38
C GLY A 517 28.50 1.46 -16.66
N ARG A 518 29.43 1.51 -17.62
CA ARG A 518 29.18 2.11 -18.94
C ARG A 518 28.63 1.06 -19.90
N ASN A 519 27.31 0.94 -19.96
CA ASN A 519 26.64 0.42 -21.16
C ASN A 519 26.80 1.48 -22.26
N ARG A 520 27.83 1.35 -23.09
CA ARG A 520 27.95 2.11 -24.35
C ARG A 520 27.15 1.46 -25.46
#